data_AF-A0A955TYV1-F1
#
_entry.id   AF-A0A955TYV1-F1
#
_cell.length_a   1.000
_cell.length_b   1.000
_cell.length_c   1.000
_cell.angle_alpha   90.00
_cell.angle_beta   90.00
_cell.angle_gamma   90.00
#
_symmetry.space_group_name_H-M   'P 1'
#
loop_
_entity.id
_entity.type
_entity.pdbx_description
1 polymer ?
#
loop_
_entity_poly.entity_id
_entity_poly.type
_entity_poly.pdbx_seq_one_letter_code
_entity_poly.pdbx_strand_id
1 'polypeptide(L)'
;MRNLLNCISLMLVALALVVTATPDAHAKKKKIPKKPKYVGSVKCNGSCHDPYYQAWKNTPHGKSFISLKAGEKADAKKAAGLDPEKDYTTDPTCLRCHTTGYKQSGGFKPAGSKSKKGKDTSTAIDPDEPNKEQVGCEMCHAAAGGSQFRVVMKNTKGDFKKADAEKYGLRWDYANVCTRCHMHPQSPHKDEKFDFEGTKGTVHQIDKYFTEDNADQKLEKVKDRAQETAVSQEKALLIEDWEVSDKGKLKFKKGTKPWSTKKKSALYKE
;
A
#
# COMPACT_ATOMS: atom_id res chain seq x y z
N MET A 1 82.27 -0.60 10.77
CA MET A 1 81.63 -0.89 12.08
C MET A 1 80.35 -0.07 12.11
N ARG A 2 79.21 -0.63 11.70
CA ARG A 2 78.27 -1.36 12.58
C ARG A 2 77.80 -0.43 13.71
N ASN A 3 76.54 0.00 13.62
CA ASN A 3 75.59 0.28 14.72
C ASN A 3 74.63 1.40 14.29
N LEU A 4 73.36 1.08 14.00
CA LEU A 4 72.27 1.04 14.98
C LEU A 4 71.60 2.41 15.17
N LEU A 5 70.86 2.88 14.16
CA LEU A 5 69.77 3.85 14.30
C LEU A 5 68.66 3.37 13.34
N ASN A 6 67.87 2.35 13.70
CA ASN A 6 66.63 2.46 14.50
C ASN A 6 65.93 3.79 14.22
N CYS A 7 64.98 3.78 13.28
CA CYS A 7 63.54 3.63 13.58
C CYS A 7 63.06 4.75 14.50
N ILE A 8 62.04 5.48 14.06
CA ILE A 8 61.31 6.59 14.72
C ILE A 8 61.52 7.91 13.95
N SER A 9 60.94 7.97 12.76
CA SER A 9 60.56 9.24 12.14
C SER A 9 59.29 9.01 11.33
N LEU A 10 58.20 8.69 12.04
CA LEU A 10 56.82 8.64 11.53
C LEU A 10 55.83 8.35 12.68
N MET A 11 55.98 9.03 13.82
CA MET A 11 54.99 8.98 14.92
C MET A 11 54.95 10.30 15.67
N LEU A 12 54.60 11.39 15.00
CA LEU A 12 54.18 12.64 15.64
C LEU A 12 53.13 13.33 14.77
N VAL A 13 51.88 12.86 14.81
CA VAL A 13 50.67 13.66 15.05
C VAL A 13 49.59 12.66 15.49
N ALA A 14 49.67 12.23 16.75
CA ALA A 14 48.53 11.63 17.42
C ALA A 14 47.67 12.77 18.00
N LEU A 15 46.36 12.65 17.75
CA LEU A 15 45.32 13.02 18.69
C LEU A 15 45.01 14.51 18.91
N ALA A 16 44.18 15.08 18.03
CA ALA A 16 43.13 16.04 18.43
C ALA A 16 42.08 16.26 17.33
N LEU A 17 41.59 15.19 16.69
CA LEU A 17 40.26 15.24 16.10
C LEU A 17 39.31 14.79 17.22
N VAL A 18 38.86 15.78 17.99
CA VAL A 18 37.69 15.63 18.85
C VAL A 18 36.56 15.23 17.91
N VAL A 19 36.30 13.93 17.82
CA VAL A 19 35.03 13.40 17.36
C VAL A 19 34.04 13.93 18.38
N THR A 20 33.47 15.10 18.12
CA THR A 20 32.20 15.46 18.73
C THR A 20 31.22 14.43 18.19
N ALA A 21 31.07 13.34 18.94
CA ALA A 21 29.92 12.48 18.84
C ALA A 21 28.73 13.41 19.05
N THR A 22 28.12 13.84 17.95
CA THR A 22 26.85 14.55 18.03
C THR A 22 25.90 13.56 18.69
N PRO A 23 25.37 13.86 19.89
CA PRO A 23 24.35 13.03 20.48
C PRO A 23 23.21 12.94 19.48
N ASP A 24 22.74 11.72 19.23
CA ASP A 24 21.59 11.36 18.40
C ASP A 24 21.01 12.53 17.59
N ALA A 25 21.33 12.56 16.29
CA ALA A 25 20.53 13.32 15.34
C ALA A 25 19.12 12.70 15.32
N HIS A 26 18.29 13.06 16.30
CA HIS A 26 16.87 12.80 16.32
C HIS A 26 16.31 13.50 15.08
N ALA A 27 16.21 12.76 13.98
CA ALA A 27 15.66 13.25 12.73
C ALA A 27 14.33 13.94 13.05
N LYS A 28 14.22 15.24 12.74
CA LYS A 28 13.04 16.04 13.06
C LYS A 28 11.77 15.31 12.60
N LYS A 29 10.79 15.16 13.49
CA LYS A 29 9.51 14.50 13.20
C LYS A 29 8.90 15.12 11.95
N LYS A 30 8.53 14.29 10.98
CA LYS A 30 7.93 14.73 9.72
C LYS A 30 6.49 15.20 9.96
N LYS A 31 6.10 16.30 9.31
CA LYS A 31 4.73 16.81 9.38
C LYS A 31 3.76 15.88 8.66
N ILE A 32 2.72 15.44 9.37
CA ILE A 32 1.66 14.63 8.78
C ILE A 32 0.86 15.49 7.78
N PRO A 33 0.63 15.03 6.53
CA PRO A 33 -0.18 15.76 5.55
C PRO A 33 -1.60 16.04 6.07
N LYS A 34 -2.19 17.17 5.67
CA LYS A 34 -3.56 17.55 6.11
C LYS A 34 -4.68 16.69 5.51
N LYS A 35 -4.45 16.09 4.35
CA LYS A 35 -5.44 15.31 3.59
C LYS A 35 -4.85 13.95 3.24
N PRO A 36 -5.60 12.85 3.41
CA PRO A 36 -5.15 11.54 2.95
C PRO A 36 -5.14 11.48 1.43
N LYS A 37 -4.21 10.70 0.89
CA LYS A 37 -4.14 10.31 -0.50
C LYS A 37 -3.44 8.95 -0.61
N TYR A 38 -3.75 8.24 -1.67
CA TYR A 38 -3.00 7.07 -2.07
C TYR A 38 -1.60 7.48 -2.52
N VAL A 39 -0.62 6.66 -2.15
CA VAL A 39 0.80 6.88 -2.45
C VAL A 39 1.39 5.77 -3.31
N GLY A 40 0.71 4.62 -3.37
CA GLY A 40 1.05 3.39 -4.07
C GLY A 40 2.13 2.56 -3.36
N SER A 41 2.24 1.29 -3.75
CA SER A 41 3.00 0.24 -3.06
C SER A 41 4.49 0.58 -2.93
N VAL A 42 5.07 1.26 -3.92
CA VAL A 42 6.49 1.70 -3.88
C VAL A 42 6.79 2.60 -2.69
N LYS A 43 5.82 3.37 -2.18
CA LYS A 43 6.02 4.20 -0.98
C LYS A 43 5.90 3.42 0.33
N CYS A 44 5.41 2.19 0.28
CA CYS A 44 5.48 1.22 1.36
C CYS A 44 6.78 0.42 1.28
N ASN A 45 7.35 0.30 0.07
CA ASN A 45 8.67 -0.26 -0.23
C ASN A 45 9.85 0.68 0.10
N GLY A 46 11.08 0.20 -0.10
CA GLY A 46 12.31 0.96 -0.36
C GLY A 46 13.15 1.29 0.87
N SER A 47 12.59 1.19 2.09
CA SER A 47 13.34 1.42 3.33
C SER A 47 12.69 0.84 4.59
N CYS A 48 11.56 0.14 4.47
CA CYS A 48 10.74 -0.23 5.65
C CYS A 48 9.97 -1.56 5.49
N HIS A 49 9.56 -1.95 4.27
CA HIS A 49 8.79 -3.18 4.03
C HIS A 49 9.16 -3.88 2.71
N ASP A 50 10.44 -3.95 2.36
CA ASP A 50 10.93 -4.59 1.14
C ASP A 50 10.53 -6.09 1.05
N PRO A 51 10.75 -6.95 2.06
CA PRO A 51 10.31 -8.36 2.01
C PRO A 51 8.81 -8.51 1.71
N TYR A 52 7.99 -7.59 2.26
CA TYR A 52 6.55 -7.56 2.05
C TYR A 52 6.20 -7.14 0.62
N TYR A 53 6.90 -6.14 0.08
CA TYR A 53 6.71 -5.70 -1.29
C TYR A 53 7.10 -6.80 -2.29
N GLN A 54 8.24 -7.46 -2.09
CA GLN A 54 8.70 -8.56 -2.95
C GLN A 54 7.75 -9.77 -2.89
N ALA A 55 7.23 -10.09 -1.70
CA ALA A 55 6.20 -11.12 -1.58
C ALA A 55 4.92 -10.73 -2.31
N TRP A 56 4.45 -9.49 -2.14
CA TRP A 56 3.22 -8.99 -2.73
C TRP A 56 3.24 -8.93 -4.25
N LYS A 57 4.31 -8.39 -4.87
CA LYS A 57 4.35 -8.12 -6.31
C LYS A 57 4.14 -9.36 -7.18
N ASN A 58 4.48 -10.54 -6.63
CA ASN A 58 4.35 -11.82 -7.32
C ASN A 58 2.96 -12.47 -7.17
N THR A 59 2.11 -11.96 -6.28
CA THR A 59 0.74 -12.47 -6.04
C THR A 59 -0.23 -12.09 -7.15
N PRO A 60 -1.44 -12.70 -7.21
CA PRO A 60 -2.51 -12.23 -8.09
C PRO A 60 -2.87 -10.76 -7.89
N HIS A 61 -2.83 -10.24 -6.65
CA HIS A 61 -3.05 -8.82 -6.38
C HIS A 61 -1.93 -7.93 -6.93
N GLY A 62 -0.67 -8.37 -6.83
CA GLY A 62 0.48 -7.71 -7.44
C GLY A 62 0.51 -7.77 -8.96
N LYS A 63 -0.36 -8.59 -9.57
CA LYS A 63 -0.50 -8.77 -11.03
C LYS A 63 -1.89 -8.42 -11.56
N SER A 64 -2.73 -7.80 -10.74
CA SER A 64 -4.16 -7.62 -11.03
C SER A 64 -4.46 -6.78 -12.27
N PHE A 65 -3.55 -5.89 -12.68
CA PHE A 65 -3.72 -5.11 -13.91
C PHE A 65 -3.56 -5.98 -15.17
N ILE A 66 -2.68 -6.97 -15.12
CA ILE A 66 -2.38 -7.83 -16.27
C ILE A 66 -3.63 -8.61 -16.66
N SER A 67 -4.40 -9.11 -15.69
CA SER A 67 -5.64 -9.86 -15.96
C SER A 67 -6.72 -9.06 -16.71
N LEU A 68 -6.60 -7.73 -16.78
CA LEU A 68 -7.53 -6.88 -17.52
C LEU A 68 -7.18 -6.72 -19.00
N LYS A 69 -5.95 -7.02 -19.41
CA LYS A 69 -5.51 -6.91 -20.81
C LYS A 69 -6.25 -7.92 -21.69
N ALA A 70 -6.37 -7.63 -22.98
CA ALA A 70 -6.86 -8.59 -23.98
C ALA A 70 -6.06 -9.91 -23.94
N GLY A 71 -6.73 -11.04 -24.15
CA GLY A 71 -6.14 -12.39 -24.14
C GLY A 71 -5.81 -12.96 -22.75
N GLU A 72 -5.64 -12.10 -21.74
CA GLU A 72 -5.31 -12.54 -20.37
C GLU A 72 -6.52 -13.13 -19.65
N LYS A 73 -6.29 -14.21 -18.88
CA LYS A 73 -7.34 -14.89 -18.08
C LYS A 73 -8.60 -15.24 -18.89
N ALA A 74 -8.43 -15.69 -20.14
CA ALA A 74 -9.52 -15.93 -21.09
C ALA A 74 -10.63 -16.84 -20.53
N ASP A 75 -10.29 -17.94 -19.85
CA ASP A 75 -11.28 -18.87 -19.30
C ASP A 75 -12.13 -18.24 -18.19
N ALA A 76 -11.50 -17.47 -17.29
CA ALA A 76 -12.22 -16.76 -16.23
C ALA A 76 -13.14 -15.67 -16.80
N LYS A 77 -12.69 -14.96 -17.83
CA LYS A 77 -13.52 -13.97 -18.54
C LYS A 77 -14.72 -14.64 -19.20
N LYS A 78 -14.53 -15.73 -19.95
CA LYS A 78 -15.62 -16.50 -20.57
C LYS A 78 -16.61 -17.02 -19.53
N ALA A 79 -16.13 -17.56 -18.41
CA ALA A 79 -16.97 -18.04 -17.31
C ALA A 79 -17.82 -16.92 -16.70
N ALA A 80 -17.33 -15.67 -16.71
CA ALA A 80 -18.07 -14.49 -16.28
C ALA A 80 -18.87 -13.79 -17.40
N GLY A 81 -18.97 -14.39 -18.59
CA GLY A 81 -19.66 -13.78 -19.74
C GLY A 81 -18.97 -12.54 -20.31
N LEU A 82 -17.67 -12.39 -20.08
CA LEU A 82 -16.82 -11.32 -20.59
C LEU A 82 -16.10 -11.76 -21.87
N ASP A 83 -15.79 -10.79 -22.72
CA ASP A 83 -15.01 -11.00 -23.94
C ASP A 83 -13.52 -11.18 -23.58
N PRO A 84 -12.91 -12.35 -23.83
CA PRO A 84 -11.50 -12.59 -23.52
C PRO A 84 -10.55 -11.64 -24.27
N GLU A 85 -10.92 -11.20 -25.47
CA GLU A 85 -10.08 -10.38 -26.36
C GLU A 85 -10.29 -8.88 -26.14
N LYS A 86 -11.27 -8.48 -25.32
CA LYS A 86 -11.47 -7.08 -24.95
C LYS A 86 -10.41 -6.62 -23.94
N ASP A 87 -9.87 -5.42 -24.16
CA ASP A 87 -9.04 -4.73 -23.18
C ASP A 87 -9.91 -3.96 -22.17
N TYR A 88 -9.82 -4.37 -20.89
CA TYR A 88 -10.54 -3.78 -19.77
C TYR A 88 -9.68 -2.82 -18.94
N THR A 89 -8.45 -2.50 -19.36
CA THR A 89 -7.51 -1.64 -18.62
C THR A 89 -7.93 -0.18 -18.51
N THR A 90 -8.98 0.22 -19.22
CA THR A 90 -9.63 1.54 -19.07
C THR A 90 -11.07 1.44 -18.56
N ASP A 91 -11.59 0.23 -18.32
CA ASP A 91 -12.99 0.01 -17.93
C ASP A 91 -13.22 0.43 -16.47
N PRO A 92 -14.07 1.43 -16.19
CA PRO A 92 -14.32 1.90 -14.84
C PRO A 92 -14.87 0.83 -13.89
N THR A 93 -15.59 -0.17 -14.41
CA THR A 93 -16.15 -1.27 -13.61
C THR A 93 -15.06 -2.21 -13.11
N CYS A 94 -14.03 -2.46 -13.92
CA CYS A 94 -12.92 -3.34 -13.60
C CYS A 94 -11.85 -2.65 -12.75
N LEU A 95 -11.53 -1.39 -13.10
CA LEU A 95 -10.44 -0.64 -12.47
C LEU A 95 -10.62 -0.42 -10.98
N ARG A 96 -11.86 -0.44 -10.48
CA ARG A 96 -12.10 -0.20 -9.06
C ARG A 96 -11.58 -1.32 -8.17
N CYS A 97 -11.65 -2.55 -8.65
CA CYS A 97 -11.23 -3.75 -7.91
C CYS A 97 -9.82 -4.20 -8.29
N HIS A 98 -9.31 -3.78 -9.46
CA HIS A 98 -8.02 -4.25 -9.99
C HIS A 98 -6.88 -3.24 -9.86
N THR A 99 -7.11 -2.05 -9.29
CA THR A 99 -6.10 -1.01 -9.11
C THR A 99 -6.17 -0.35 -7.74
N THR A 100 -5.16 0.47 -7.41
CA THR A 100 -5.07 1.17 -6.14
C THR A 100 -5.76 2.53 -6.20
N GLY A 101 -6.85 2.67 -5.45
CA GLY A 101 -7.49 3.97 -5.20
C GLY A 101 -8.12 4.63 -6.43
N TYR A 102 -8.56 3.87 -7.44
CA TYR A 102 -9.24 4.42 -8.61
C TYR A 102 -10.37 5.38 -8.21
N LYS A 103 -10.39 6.57 -8.85
CA LYS A 103 -11.31 7.68 -8.55
C LYS A 103 -11.21 8.26 -7.14
N GLN A 104 -10.12 7.99 -6.43
CA GLN A 104 -9.82 8.56 -5.12
C GLN A 104 -8.55 9.41 -5.18
N SER A 105 -8.34 10.24 -4.15
CA SER A 105 -7.22 11.20 -4.10
C SER A 105 -5.87 10.48 -4.19
N GLY A 106 -5.07 10.80 -5.21
CA GLY A 106 -3.74 10.20 -5.41
C GLY A 106 -3.71 8.77 -5.95
N GLY A 107 -4.88 8.16 -6.22
CA GLY A 107 -4.96 6.80 -6.73
C GLY A 107 -4.73 6.70 -8.24
N PHE A 108 -4.90 5.48 -8.75
CA PHE A 108 -4.70 5.10 -10.14
C PHE A 108 -5.52 5.95 -11.10
N LYS A 109 -4.90 6.24 -12.25
CA LYS A 109 -5.49 6.96 -13.37
C LYS A 109 -5.22 6.17 -14.65
N PRO A 110 -6.27 5.71 -15.36
CA PRO A 110 -6.10 4.94 -16.59
C PRO A 110 -5.50 5.77 -17.71
N ALA A 111 -5.07 5.10 -18.77
CA ALA A 111 -4.62 5.72 -20.01
C ALA A 111 -5.63 6.78 -20.51
N GLY A 112 -5.11 7.89 -21.05
CA GLY A 112 -5.94 9.01 -21.52
C GLY A 112 -6.47 9.94 -20.42
N SER A 113 -6.13 9.72 -19.14
CA SER A 113 -6.53 10.60 -18.04
C SER A 113 -5.85 11.97 -18.12
N LYS A 114 -6.61 13.02 -18.48
CA LYS A 114 -6.08 14.40 -18.61
C LYS A 114 -6.41 15.28 -17.40
N SER A 115 -5.53 16.22 -17.10
CA SER A 115 -5.80 17.34 -16.20
C SER A 115 -6.79 18.34 -16.83
N LYS A 116 -7.29 19.30 -16.05
CA LYS A 116 -8.10 20.41 -16.57
C LYS A 116 -7.41 21.22 -17.68
N LYS A 117 -6.08 21.23 -17.69
CA LYS A 117 -5.25 21.91 -18.69
C LYS A 117 -4.82 20.98 -19.84
N GLY A 118 -5.45 19.82 -20.00
CA GLY A 118 -5.16 18.87 -21.09
C GLY A 118 -3.90 18.02 -20.91
N LYS A 119 -3.01 18.33 -19.95
CA LYS A 119 -1.81 17.52 -19.66
C LYS A 119 -2.18 16.09 -19.28
N ASP A 120 -1.47 15.10 -19.84
CA ASP A 120 -1.59 13.70 -19.44
C ASP A 120 -1.21 13.53 -17.96
N THR A 121 -2.06 12.81 -17.25
CA THR A 121 -1.90 12.46 -15.85
C THR A 121 -2.16 10.99 -15.60
N SER A 122 -2.20 10.17 -16.64
CA SER A 122 -2.23 8.71 -16.55
C SER A 122 -1.13 8.21 -15.61
N THR A 123 -1.43 7.14 -14.90
CA THR A 123 -0.44 6.45 -14.08
C THR A 123 0.43 5.61 -14.99
N ALA A 124 1.76 5.76 -14.86
CA ALA A 124 2.70 4.90 -15.55
C ALA A 124 2.49 3.44 -15.12
N ILE A 125 2.56 2.53 -16.09
CA ILE A 125 2.47 1.10 -15.86
C ILE A 125 3.89 0.57 -15.83
N ASP A 126 4.33 0.07 -14.67
CA ASP A 126 5.68 -0.44 -14.48
C ASP A 126 5.60 -1.93 -14.08
N PRO A 127 6.01 -2.86 -14.97
CA PRO A 127 5.98 -4.28 -14.64
C PRO A 127 7.05 -4.68 -13.61
N ASP A 128 8.13 -3.91 -13.47
CA ASP A 128 9.26 -4.23 -12.61
C ASP A 128 9.10 -3.60 -11.21
N GLU A 129 8.54 -2.39 -11.15
CA GLU A 129 8.24 -1.66 -9.91
C GLU A 129 6.75 -1.27 -9.79
N PRO A 130 5.84 -2.26 -9.65
CA PRO A 130 4.40 -2.04 -9.56
C PRO A 130 4.00 -1.07 -8.45
N ASN A 131 3.13 -0.10 -8.75
CA ASN A 131 2.86 1.03 -7.85
C ASN A 131 1.38 1.26 -7.50
N LYS A 132 0.55 1.65 -8.47
CA LYS A 132 -0.89 1.94 -8.27
C LYS A 132 -1.81 1.22 -9.22
N GLU A 133 -1.26 0.72 -10.30
CA GLU A 133 -1.95 0.04 -11.37
C GLU A 133 -2.40 -1.36 -10.94
N GLN A 134 -1.92 -1.90 -9.83
CA GLN A 134 -2.38 -3.16 -9.24
C GLN A 134 -3.13 -2.96 -7.92
N VAL A 135 -3.64 -4.04 -7.32
CA VAL A 135 -4.21 -4.05 -5.97
C VAL A 135 -3.08 -3.97 -4.96
N GLY A 136 -2.68 -2.75 -4.63
CA GLY A 136 -1.55 -2.46 -3.75
C GLY A 136 -1.86 -2.53 -2.26
N CYS A 137 -0.84 -2.33 -1.43
CA CYS A 137 -0.91 -2.43 0.03
C CYS A 137 -2.09 -1.62 0.61
N GLU A 138 -2.31 -0.43 0.06
CA GLU A 138 -3.34 0.51 0.53
C GLU A 138 -4.78 0.01 0.27
N MET A 139 -4.96 -0.98 -0.61
CA MET A 139 -6.29 -1.54 -0.87
C MET A 139 -6.79 -2.43 0.26
N CYS A 140 -5.87 -3.01 1.05
CA CYS A 140 -6.15 -3.79 2.25
C CYS A 140 -5.92 -2.97 3.53
N HIS A 141 -4.83 -2.19 3.58
CA HIS A 141 -4.40 -1.52 4.81
C HIS A 141 -4.95 -0.10 4.99
N ALA A 142 -5.56 0.53 3.97
CA ALA A 142 -6.00 1.92 4.08
C ALA A 142 -7.51 2.12 3.88
N ALA A 143 -8.09 3.02 4.67
CA ALA A 143 -9.41 3.58 4.46
C ALA A 143 -9.42 4.66 3.35
N ALA A 144 -8.33 5.42 3.20
CA ALA A 144 -8.27 6.56 2.27
C ALA A 144 -6.87 6.81 1.66
N GLY A 145 -6.03 5.77 1.62
CA GLY A 145 -4.62 5.86 1.25
C GLY A 145 -3.69 6.11 2.45
N GLY A 146 -2.41 5.82 2.26
CA GLY A 146 -1.39 5.71 3.29
C GLY A 146 -0.52 6.93 3.51
N SER A 147 -0.81 8.06 2.86
CA SER A 147 0.03 9.27 2.97
C SER A 147 0.17 9.80 4.41
N GLN A 148 -0.79 9.52 5.30
CA GLN A 148 -0.78 10.01 6.68
C GLN A 148 -0.21 8.97 7.64
N PHE A 149 -0.78 7.76 7.72
CA PHE A 149 -0.29 6.75 8.66
C PHE A 149 1.15 6.32 8.40
N ARG A 150 1.66 6.36 7.15
CA ARG A 150 3.08 6.08 6.89
C ARG A 150 4.01 7.09 7.57
N VAL A 151 3.55 8.32 7.77
CA VAL A 151 4.31 9.36 8.47
C VAL A 151 4.28 9.09 9.98
N VAL A 152 3.17 8.58 10.51
CA VAL A 152 3.11 8.08 11.89
C VAL A 152 4.12 6.96 12.08
N MET A 153 4.05 5.90 11.27
CA MET A 153 4.98 4.76 11.29
C MET A 153 6.44 5.21 11.24
N LYS A 154 6.76 6.15 10.34
CA LYS A 154 8.13 6.67 10.22
C LYS A 154 8.56 7.50 11.44
N ASN A 155 7.68 8.36 11.96
CA ASN A 155 8.00 9.22 13.10
C ASN A 155 8.15 8.43 14.40
N THR A 156 7.52 7.26 14.50
CA THR A 156 7.64 6.36 15.66
C THR A 156 8.61 5.21 15.43
N LYS A 157 9.26 5.14 14.27
CA LYS A 157 10.12 4.00 13.88
C LYS A 157 9.41 2.64 14.04
N GLY A 158 8.12 2.58 13.72
CA GLY A 158 7.31 1.37 13.85
C GLY A 158 6.68 1.16 15.24
N ASP A 159 7.05 1.94 16.24
CA ASP A 159 6.53 1.86 17.62
C ASP A 159 5.27 2.72 17.81
N PHE A 160 4.20 2.41 17.07
CA PHE A 160 2.92 3.10 17.16
C PHE A 160 1.83 2.16 17.69
N LYS A 161 0.86 2.74 18.42
CA LYS A 161 -0.36 2.04 18.81
C LYS A 161 -1.34 1.95 17.65
N LYS A 162 -2.19 0.93 17.61
CA LYS A 162 -3.21 0.74 16.56
C LYS A 162 -4.09 1.97 16.39
N ALA A 163 -4.57 2.54 17.51
CA ALA A 163 -5.42 3.72 17.53
C ALA A 163 -4.77 4.97 16.89
N ASP A 164 -3.45 5.15 17.09
CA ASP A 164 -2.72 6.30 16.56
C ASP A 164 -2.65 6.28 15.03
N ALA A 165 -2.39 5.11 14.45
CA ALA A 165 -2.37 4.95 13.00
C ALA A 165 -3.79 4.87 12.40
N GLU A 166 -4.74 4.29 13.12
CA GLU A 166 -6.15 4.17 12.71
C GLU A 166 -6.84 5.53 12.58
N LYS A 167 -6.52 6.48 13.47
CA LYS A 167 -6.94 7.89 13.33
C LYS A 167 -6.57 8.50 11.97
N TYR A 168 -5.53 7.97 11.31
CA TYR A 168 -5.06 8.40 9.99
C TYR A 168 -5.42 7.41 8.88
N GLY A 169 -6.38 6.52 9.13
CA GLY A 169 -6.98 5.65 8.14
C GLY A 169 -6.25 4.33 7.90
N LEU A 170 -5.31 3.92 8.77
CA LEU A 170 -4.88 2.52 8.81
C LEU A 170 -6.06 1.67 9.31
N ARG A 171 -6.38 0.58 8.62
CA ARG A 171 -7.50 -0.30 9.02
C ARG A 171 -7.01 -1.67 9.48
N TRP A 172 -7.80 -2.29 10.35
CA TRP A 172 -7.48 -3.58 10.99
C TRP A 172 -8.60 -4.63 10.81
N ASP A 173 -9.67 -4.28 10.11
CA ASP A 173 -10.81 -5.14 9.79
C ASP A 173 -10.56 -5.98 8.52
N TYR A 174 -9.53 -6.83 8.56
CA TYR A 174 -9.03 -7.51 7.36
C TYR A 174 -10.05 -8.44 6.68
N ALA A 175 -10.93 -9.11 7.42
CA ALA A 175 -11.99 -9.88 6.80
C ALA A 175 -12.98 -8.99 6.04
N ASN A 176 -13.32 -7.83 6.61
CA ASN A 176 -14.25 -6.88 5.99
C ASN A 176 -13.67 -6.23 4.73
N VAL A 177 -12.38 -5.89 4.69
CA VAL A 177 -11.78 -5.24 3.50
C VAL A 177 -11.80 -6.11 2.25
N CYS A 178 -11.73 -7.44 2.39
CA CYS A 178 -11.79 -8.36 1.25
C CYS A 178 -13.13 -8.25 0.49
N THR A 179 -14.22 -8.03 1.22
CA THR A 179 -15.58 -7.90 0.66
C THR A 179 -15.74 -6.69 -0.26
N ARG A 180 -14.82 -5.72 -0.17
CA ARG A 180 -14.73 -4.53 -1.05
C ARG A 180 -14.72 -4.87 -2.54
N CYS A 181 -14.17 -6.03 -2.89
CA CYS A 181 -14.00 -6.45 -4.27
C CYS A 181 -14.59 -7.85 -4.49
N HIS A 182 -14.21 -8.83 -3.67
CA HIS A 182 -14.58 -10.24 -3.89
C HIS A 182 -16.09 -10.52 -3.77
N MET A 183 -16.79 -9.71 -2.97
CA MET A 183 -18.23 -9.85 -2.75
C MET A 183 -19.00 -8.59 -3.19
N HIS A 184 -18.35 -7.71 -3.97
CA HIS A 184 -18.98 -6.47 -4.39
C HIS A 184 -20.06 -6.76 -5.44
N PRO A 185 -21.27 -6.15 -5.37
CA PRO A 185 -22.35 -6.44 -6.32
C PRO A 185 -22.03 -6.20 -7.80
N GLN A 186 -21.05 -5.34 -8.07
CA GLN A 186 -20.54 -5.01 -9.41
C GLN A 186 -19.39 -5.94 -9.87
N SER A 187 -18.95 -6.87 -9.03
CA SER A 187 -17.98 -7.89 -9.45
C SER A 187 -18.65 -8.90 -10.37
N PRO A 188 -18.07 -9.25 -11.54
CA PRO A 188 -18.57 -10.32 -12.39
C PRO A 188 -18.57 -11.70 -11.69
N HIS A 189 -17.74 -11.85 -10.67
CA HIS A 189 -17.55 -13.09 -9.89
C HIS A 189 -18.14 -13.00 -8.47
N LYS A 190 -19.10 -12.10 -8.24
CA LYS A 190 -19.66 -11.81 -6.89
C LYS A 190 -20.31 -13.02 -6.20
N ASP A 191 -20.79 -13.99 -6.98
CA ASP A 191 -21.49 -15.17 -6.49
C ASP A 191 -20.53 -16.34 -6.21
N GLU A 192 -19.25 -16.19 -6.55
CA GLU A 192 -18.22 -17.18 -6.21
C GLU A 192 -17.94 -17.16 -4.71
N LYS A 193 -17.85 -18.35 -4.10
CA LYS A 193 -17.53 -18.48 -2.68
C LYS A 193 -16.10 -18.01 -2.42
N PHE A 194 -15.94 -16.95 -1.63
CA PHE A 194 -14.63 -16.46 -1.19
C PHE A 194 -14.20 -17.16 0.11
N ASP A 195 -13.12 -17.94 0.05
CA ASP A 195 -12.48 -18.54 1.22
C ASP A 195 -11.43 -17.58 1.82
N PHE A 196 -11.85 -16.77 2.79
CA PHE A 196 -10.95 -15.82 3.48
C PHE A 196 -9.85 -16.55 4.27
N GLU A 197 -10.18 -17.63 4.96
CA GLU A 197 -9.24 -18.32 5.84
C GLU A 197 -8.15 -19.05 5.05
N GLY A 198 -8.51 -19.70 3.95
CA GLY A 198 -7.54 -20.32 3.04
C GLY A 198 -6.67 -19.31 2.30
N THR A 199 -7.18 -18.11 2.02
CA THR A 199 -6.45 -17.09 1.24
C THR A 199 -5.56 -16.17 2.07
N LYS A 200 -5.87 -15.92 3.36
CA LYS A 200 -5.11 -15.00 4.23
C LYS A 200 -3.61 -15.32 4.32
N GLY A 201 -3.23 -16.59 4.24
CA GLY A 201 -1.83 -17.04 4.29
C GLY A 201 -1.05 -16.80 2.99
N THR A 202 -1.75 -16.54 1.89
CA THR A 202 -1.12 -16.41 0.56
C THR A 202 -0.74 -14.97 0.21
N VAL A 203 -1.28 -13.98 0.92
CA VAL A 203 -1.07 -12.56 0.63
C VAL A 203 0.25 -11.99 1.15
N HIS A 204 0.96 -12.69 2.04
CA HIS A 204 2.20 -12.24 2.68
C HIS A 204 3.20 -13.39 2.89
N GLN A 205 3.57 -14.13 1.84
CA GLN A 205 4.62 -15.17 1.91
C GLN A 205 6.04 -14.55 2.05
N ILE A 206 6.25 -13.78 3.11
CA ILE A 206 7.41 -12.88 3.30
C ILE A 206 8.70 -13.61 3.68
N ASP A 207 8.61 -14.79 4.29
CA ASP A 207 9.77 -15.50 4.83
C ASP A 207 10.83 -15.81 3.77
N LYS A 208 10.41 -15.93 2.50
CA LYS A 208 11.28 -16.18 1.34
C LYS A 208 12.06 -14.95 0.85
N TYR A 209 11.74 -13.76 1.35
CA TYR A 209 12.23 -12.48 0.82
C TYR A 209 13.03 -11.67 1.84
N PHE A 210 13.25 -12.21 3.03
CA PHE A 210 14.23 -11.65 3.96
C PHE A 210 15.65 -11.98 3.49
N THR A 211 16.51 -10.97 3.54
CA THR A 211 17.93 -11.01 3.19
C THR A 211 18.71 -10.26 4.27
N GLU A 212 20.04 -10.33 4.25
CA GLU A 212 20.88 -9.54 5.15
C GLU A 212 20.64 -8.03 4.99
N ASP A 213 20.41 -7.57 3.75
CA ASP A 213 20.20 -6.15 3.41
C ASP A 213 18.88 -5.57 3.92
N ASN A 214 17.89 -6.41 4.27
CA ASN A 214 16.56 -5.97 4.70
C ASN A 214 16.11 -6.59 6.03
N ALA A 215 17.04 -7.21 6.77
CA ALA A 215 16.76 -7.86 8.04
C ALA A 215 16.20 -6.90 9.10
N ASP A 216 16.60 -5.63 9.04
CA ASP A 216 16.13 -4.53 9.91
C ASP A 216 14.67 -4.14 9.68
N GLN A 217 14.05 -4.63 8.60
CA GLN A 217 12.66 -4.33 8.24
C GLN A 217 11.67 -5.33 8.84
N LYS A 218 12.15 -6.27 9.66
CA LYS A 218 11.32 -7.20 10.40
C LYS A 218 10.44 -6.43 11.40
N LEU A 219 9.16 -6.77 11.43
CA LEU A 219 8.21 -6.08 12.30
C LEU A 219 8.29 -6.61 13.74
N GLU A 220 9.14 -6.00 14.56
CA GLU A 220 9.38 -6.42 15.94
C GLU A 220 8.16 -6.28 16.86
N LYS A 221 7.35 -5.22 16.64
CA LYS A 221 6.17 -4.89 17.45
C LYS A 221 4.88 -5.61 17.04
N VAL A 222 4.94 -6.69 16.25
CA VAL A 222 3.72 -7.40 15.81
C VAL A 222 3.02 -8.10 16.97
N LYS A 223 3.77 -8.76 17.85
CA LYS A 223 3.21 -9.47 19.01
C LYS A 223 2.57 -8.49 20.01
N ASP A 224 3.27 -7.41 20.32
CA ASP A 224 2.77 -6.34 21.19
C ASP A 224 1.46 -5.76 20.62
N ARG A 225 1.46 -5.39 19.32
CA ARG A 225 0.25 -4.86 18.67
C ARG A 225 -0.87 -5.89 18.55
N ALA A 226 -0.59 -7.20 18.56
CA ALA A 226 -1.63 -8.22 18.53
C ALA A 226 -2.47 -8.24 19.81
N GLN A 227 -1.93 -7.73 20.93
CA GLN A 227 -2.64 -7.59 22.21
C GLN A 227 -3.53 -6.33 22.26
N GLU A 228 -3.34 -5.39 21.32
CA GLU A 228 -4.20 -4.21 21.20
C GLU A 228 -5.42 -4.52 20.34
N THR A 229 -6.57 -3.94 20.70
CA THR A 229 -7.78 -3.96 19.88
C THR A 229 -8.01 -2.60 19.23
N ALA A 230 -8.04 -2.55 17.90
CA ALA A 230 -8.44 -1.37 17.15
C ALA A 230 -9.96 -1.25 17.06
N VAL A 231 -10.46 -0.03 16.86
CA VAL A 231 -11.89 0.21 16.70
C VAL A 231 -12.43 -0.57 15.50
N SER A 232 -11.67 -0.62 14.40
CA SER A 232 -12.05 -1.38 13.20
C SER A 232 -12.13 -2.88 13.42
N GLN A 233 -11.36 -3.45 14.37
CA GLN A 233 -11.46 -4.88 14.67
C GLN A 233 -12.78 -5.23 15.34
N GLU A 234 -13.29 -4.36 16.22
CA GLU A 234 -14.58 -4.55 16.89
C GLU A 234 -15.75 -4.13 15.99
N LYS A 235 -15.57 -3.02 15.28
CA LYS A 235 -16.60 -2.39 14.47
C LYS A 235 -16.04 -2.10 13.09
N ALA A 236 -16.35 -2.97 12.14
CA ALA A 236 -15.81 -2.91 10.78
C ALA A 236 -16.08 -1.56 10.08
N LEU A 237 -15.17 -1.13 9.21
CA LEU A 237 -15.37 0.09 8.41
C LEU A 237 -16.51 -0.10 7.39
N LEU A 238 -17.12 1.01 6.99
CA LEU A 238 -17.95 1.02 5.78
C LEU A 238 -17.13 0.57 4.56
N ILE A 239 -17.80 -0.13 3.65
CA ILE A 239 -17.23 -0.47 2.34
C ILE A 239 -17.89 0.43 1.31
N GLU A 240 -17.08 1.09 0.48
CA GLU A 240 -17.64 2.01 -0.50
C GLU A 240 -18.35 1.27 -1.63
N ASP A 241 -19.60 1.65 -1.84
CA ASP A 241 -20.40 1.26 -2.97
C ASP A 241 -20.31 2.32 -4.08
N TRP A 242 -20.49 1.90 -5.32
CA TRP A 242 -20.33 2.71 -6.51
C TRP A 242 -21.17 2.22 -7.68
N GLU A 243 -21.39 3.12 -8.62
CA GLU A 243 -22.09 2.88 -9.89
C GLU A 243 -21.32 3.54 -11.03
N VAL A 244 -21.54 3.09 -12.26
CA VAL A 244 -21.04 3.77 -13.45
C VAL A 244 -22.18 4.57 -14.04
N SER A 245 -22.02 5.90 -14.12
CA SER A 245 -23.01 6.76 -14.76
C SER A 245 -23.06 6.54 -16.26
N ASP A 246 -24.15 6.93 -16.91
CA ASP A 246 -24.37 6.89 -18.37
C ASP A 246 -23.21 7.43 -19.21
N LYS A 247 -22.44 8.37 -18.64
CA LYS A 247 -21.21 8.93 -19.26
C LYS A 247 -19.97 8.04 -19.10
N GLY A 248 -20.12 6.76 -18.76
CA GLY A 248 -19.02 5.82 -18.53
C GLY A 248 -18.08 6.22 -17.39
N LYS A 249 -18.60 6.85 -16.31
CA LYS A 249 -17.77 7.31 -15.18
C LYS A 249 -18.22 6.68 -13.87
N LEU A 250 -17.29 6.06 -13.15
CA LEU A 250 -17.53 5.57 -11.79
C LEU A 250 -17.82 6.75 -10.84
N LYS A 251 -18.91 6.61 -10.08
CA LYS A 251 -19.34 7.50 -9.01
C LYS A 251 -19.56 6.69 -7.74
N PHE A 252 -19.05 7.19 -6.61
CA PHE A 252 -19.31 6.58 -5.31
C PHE A 252 -20.68 6.99 -4.80
N LYS A 253 -21.42 6.03 -4.25
CA LYS A 253 -22.69 6.31 -3.57
C LYS A 253 -22.42 7.17 -2.33
N LYS A 254 -23.36 8.07 -2.02
CA LYS A 254 -23.22 9.00 -0.90
C LYS A 254 -23.23 8.21 0.41
N GLY A 255 -22.30 8.55 1.31
CA GLY A 255 -22.26 7.98 2.66
C GLY A 255 -21.61 6.60 2.78
N THR A 256 -21.23 5.95 1.67
CA THR A 256 -20.69 4.58 1.72
C THR A 256 -19.17 4.52 1.93
N LYS A 257 -18.46 5.63 1.76
CA LYS A 257 -16.99 5.62 1.86
C LYS A 257 -16.50 5.30 3.28
N PRO A 258 -15.42 4.51 3.44
CA PRO A 258 -14.79 4.24 4.73
C PRO A 258 -14.16 5.48 5.39
N TRP A 259 -14.06 6.61 4.70
CA TRP A 259 -13.43 7.82 5.21
C TRP A 259 -14.22 9.08 4.85
N SER A 260 -14.45 9.93 5.86
CA SER A 260 -15.06 11.24 5.70
C SER A 260 -13.99 12.31 5.56
N THR A 261 -13.91 12.97 4.40
CA THR A 261 -13.04 14.15 4.24
C THR A 261 -13.51 15.34 5.06
N LYS A 262 -14.82 15.43 5.37
CA LYS A 262 -15.41 16.50 6.20
C LYS A 262 -15.07 16.30 7.68
N LYS A 263 -15.31 15.10 8.21
CA LYS A 263 -15.00 14.75 9.62
C LYS A 263 -13.52 14.46 9.85
N LYS A 264 -12.76 14.18 8.77
CA LYS A 264 -11.35 13.75 8.81
C LYS A 264 -11.15 12.49 9.67
N SER A 265 -12.06 11.54 9.51
CA SER A 265 -12.09 10.30 10.30
C SER A 265 -12.57 9.13 9.46
N ALA A 266 -12.24 7.92 9.92
CA ALA A 266 -12.86 6.69 9.43
C ALA A 266 -14.37 6.70 9.73
N LEU A 267 -15.12 5.95 8.93
CA LEU A 267 -16.55 5.69 9.10
C LEU A 267 -16.75 4.18 9.24
N TYR A 268 -17.54 3.81 10.24
CA TYR A 268 -17.78 2.43 10.64
C TYR A 268 -19.21 2.01 10.27
N LYS A 269 -19.43 0.71 10.05
CA LYS A 269 -20.78 0.12 9.92
C LYS A 269 -21.60 0.44 11.17
N GLU A 270 -22.93 0.46 11.08
CA GLU A 270 -23.75 0.71 12.28
C GLU A 270 -23.67 -0.44 13.27
#